data_AF-A0A8K0S7W9-F1
#
_entry.id   AF-A0A8K0S7W9-F1
#
_cell.length_a   1.000
_cell.length_b   1.000
_cell.length_c   1.000
_cell.angle_alpha   90.00
_cell.angle_beta   90.00
_cell.angle_gamma   90.00
#
_symmetry.space_group_name_H-M   'P 1'
#
loop_
_entity.id
_entity.type
_entity.pdbx_description
1 polymer ?
#
loop_
_entity_poly.entity_id
_entity_poly.type
_entity_poly.pdbx_seq_one_letter_code
_entity_poly.pdbx_strand_id
1 'polypeptide(L)'
;MGGGDFQPGFPHPNPTESYWQLPSHAISNHRTTAELPTSTAFDYIIVGSGISGAAVAHKLLSRDASLSILIVEARTAASGASGRNGGHYRPGWWFNFKRYHETFGEDEAVRFARLEEQNVRDIADFVGNHQVICDFQDVETADVYFTHEAWAKALEVKSLRENVLKTRQSATDRWVKHETHNGAAAQSYIGIPGIVGAVTYPAHTQNPYLLVCHMLQMSLDKGLNLQTNTTVTRVAKVHDKWNVQTDRGTVQASRVILATNGYTNALHPGLAATEFLTPARAQVAAVRPGSTIDGSPAETERGPRGHAHGGLLHVPSTWPQGRRRRAIPLSVRRRPLCIRPIYPSI
;
A
#
# COMPACT_ATOMS: atom_id res chain seq x y z
N MET A 1 21.57 11.14 -12.45
CA MET A 1 22.03 10.93 -13.83
C MET A 1 20.86 10.37 -14.63
N GLY A 2 20.58 10.99 -15.78
CA GLY A 2 19.50 10.63 -16.71
C GLY A 2 18.98 11.86 -17.45
N GLY A 3 19.75 12.35 -18.43
CA GLY A 3 19.44 13.54 -19.22
C GLY A 3 18.37 13.29 -20.29
N GLY A 4 17.11 13.44 -19.91
CA GLY A 4 16.01 13.74 -20.80
C GLY A 4 15.28 14.97 -20.26
N ASP A 5 14.63 15.75 -21.13
CA ASP A 5 13.94 16.98 -20.75
C ASP A 5 12.93 16.72 -19.63
N PHE A 6 13.30 17.12 -18.41
CA PHE A 6 12.47 16.96 -17.23
C PHE A 6 11.38 18.03 -17.27
N GLN A 7 10.12 17.63 -17.46
CA GLN A 7 8.99 18.54 -17.29
C GLN A 7 8.62 18.60 -15.79
N PRO A 8 8.78 19.76 -15.11
CA PRO A 8 8.45 19.87 -13.70
C PRO A 8 7.01 19.48 -13.42
N GLY A 9 6.79 18.68 -12.37
CA GLY A 9 5.46 18.20 -11.98
C GLY A 9 5.00 16.91 -12.66
N PHE A 10 5.75 16.36 -13.62
CA PHE A 10 5.45 15.09 -14.27
C PHE A 10 6.40 13.96 -13.85
N PRO A 11 6.05 12.68 -14.10
CA PRO A 11 6.94 11.56 -13.82
C PRO A 11 8.28 11.68 -14.55
N HIS A 12 9.38 11.33 -13.86
CA HIS A 12 10.70 11.30 -14.49
C HIS A 12 10.73 10.26 -15.63
N PRO A 13 11.28 10.58 -16.81
CA PRO A 13 11.25 9.68 -17.98
C PRO A 13 12.03 8.38 -17.74
N ASN A 14 13.10 8.46 -16.93
CA ASN A 14 13.96 7.32 -16.58
C ASN A 14 13.89 7.03 -15.07
N PRO A 15 12.81 6.42 -14.56
CA PRO A 15 12.70 6.07 -13.15
C PRO A 15 13.61 4.89 -12.82
N THR A 16 14.05 4.75 -11.56
CA THR A 16 14.69 3.50 -11.13
C THR A 16 13.70 2.34 -11.20
N GLU A 17 14.18 1.13 -11.43
CA GLU A 17 13.35 -0.07 -11.41
C GLU A 17 13.07 -0.50 -9.96
N SER A 18 11.85 -0.94 -9.68
CA SER A 18 11.44 -1.37 -8.35
C SER A 18 11.56 -2.88 -8.22
N TYR A 19 11.97 -3.35 -7.04
CA TYR A 19 11.97 -4.78 -6.70
C TYR A 19 10.64 -5.48 -7.02
N TRP A 20 9.50 -4.82 -6.73
CA TRP A 20 8.18 -5.41 -6.98
C TRP A 20 7.80 -5.54 -8.46
N GLN A 21 8.45 -4.76 -9.33
CA GLN A 21 8.13 -4.71 -10.77
C GLN A 21 9.00 -5.69 -11.57
N LEU A 22 9.76 -6.55 -10.88
CA LEU A 22 10.63 -7.56 -11.46
C LEU A 22 10.15 -8.98 -11.05
N PRO A 23 9.85 -9.87 -12.02
CA PRO A 23 9.72 -9.58 -13.44
C PRO A 23 8.52 -8.65 -13.74
N SER A 24 8.54 -8.00 -14.90
CA SER A 24 7.44 -7.14 -15.33
C SER A 24 6.15 -7.96 -15.47
N HIS A 25 5.03 -7.39 -15.02
CA HIS A 25 3.73 -8.04 -15.17
C HIS A 25 3.23 -7.99 -16.63
N ALA A 26 2.34 -8.92 -17.01
CA ALA A 26 1.84 -9.05 -18.38
C ALA A 26 1.17 -7.77 -18.91
N ILE A 27 0.49 -7.02 -18.03
CA ILE A 27 -0.18 -5.76 -18.41
C ILE A 27 0.71 -4.51 -18.22
N SER A 28 2.01 -4.67 -17.97
CA SER A 28 2.91 -3.55 -17.67
C SER A 28 2.91 -2.49 -18.77
N ASN A 29 3.00 -2.90 -20.04
CA ASN A 29 2.93 -2.04 -21.23
C ASN A 29 1.60 -2.19 -21.99
N HIS A 30 0.52 -2.52 -21.28
CA HIS A 30 -0.77 -2.80 -21.92
C HIS A 30 -1.35 -1.57 -22.62
N ARG A 31 -1.88 -1.80 -23.82
CA ARG A 31 -2.75 -0.86 -24.55
C ARG A 31 -3.93 -1.65 -25.08
N THR A 32 -5.14 -1.37 -24.59
CA THR A 32 -6.34 -2.10 -25.04
C THR A 32 -6.60 -1.90 -26.54
N THR A 33 -6.26 -0.73 -27.06
CA THR A 33 -6.26 -0.42 -28.50
C THR A 33 -4.90 0.12 -28.92
N ALA A 34 -4.45 -0.19 -30.14
CA ALA A 34 -3.16 0.27 -30.66
C ALA A 34 -3.07 1.80 -30.65
N GLU A 35 -4.09 2.46 -31.19
CA GLU A 35 -4.26 3.91 -31.15
C GLU A 35 -5.15 4.36 -29.99
N LEU A 36 -4.91 5.58 -29.52
CA LEU A 36 -5.77 6.22 -28.53
C LEU A 36 -7.15 6.49 -29.18
N PRO A 37 -8.28 6.05 -28.58
CA PRO A 37 -9.60 6.18 -29.19
C PRO A 37 -10.14 7.61 -29.08
N THR A 38 -9.56 8.56 -29.82
CA THR A 38 -9.88 10.00 -29.76
C THR A 38 -11.25 10.36 -30.34
N SER A 39 -11.85 9.48 -31.15
CA SER A 39 -13.19 9.66 -31.73
C SER A 39 -14.33 9.27 -30.81
N THR A 40 -14.03 8.65 -29.66
CA THR A 40 -15.04 8.12 -28.74
C THR A 40 -15.01 8.90 -27.42
N ALA A 41 -16.20 9.29 -26.94
CA ALA A 41 -16.34 9.85 -25.61
C ALA A 41 -16.58 8.74 -24.58
N PHE A 42 -16.00 8.87 -23.40
CA PHE A 42 -16.13 7.94 -22.28
C PHE A 42 -17.05 8.48 -21.20
N ASP A 43 -17.64 7.59 -20.39
CA ASP A 43 -18.33 7.99 -19.16
C ASP A 43 -17.34 8.52 -18.13
N TYR A 44 -16.20 7.83 -18.02
CA TYR A 44 -15.11 8.17 -17.11
C TYR A 44 -13.75 8.08 -17.79
N ILE A 45 -12.93 9.12 -17.63
CA ILE A 45 -11.47 9.04 -17.80
C ILE A 45 -10.82 9.09 -16.41
N ILE A 46 -9.96 8.12 -16.13
CA ILE A 46 -9.17 8.05 -14.91
C ILE A 46 -7.70 8.28 -15.30
N VAL A 47 -7.07 9.29 -14.70
CA VAL A 47 -5.66 9.61 -14.95
C VAL A 47 -4.81 8.98 -13.86
N GLY A 48 -4.01 7.99 -14.23
CA GLY A 48 -3.16 7.21 -13.32
C GLY A 48 -3.71 5.82 -13.02
N SER A 49 -2.86 4.80 -13.18
CA SER A 49 -3.19 3.38 -13.00
C SER A 49 -2.75 2.81 -11.63
N GLY A 50 -2.42 3.69 -10.68
CA GLY A 50 -2.11 3.29 -9.30
C GLY A 50 -3.32 2.70 -8.57
N ILE A 51 -3.14 2.33 -7.30
CA ILE A 51 -4.18 1.66 -6.48
C ILE A 51 -5.51 2.43 -6.48
N SER A 52 -5.48 3.76 -6.40
CA SER A 52 -6.70 4.57 -6.41
C SER A 52 -7.43 4.48 -7.75
N GLY A 53 -6.70 4.58 -8.87
CA GLY A 53 -7.29 4.48 -10.21
C GLY A 53 -7.86 3.09 -10.50
N ALA A 54 -7.09 2.05 -10.16
CA ALA A 54 -7.52 0.66 -10.28
C ALA A 54 -8.75 0.35 -9.41
N ALA A 55 -8.76 0.79 -8.14
CA ALA A 55 -9.88 0.55 -7.24
C ALA A 55 -11.15 1.27 -7.67
N VAL A 56 -11.03 2.50 -8.17
CA VAL A 56 -12.17 3.25 -8.74
C VAL A 56 -12.73 2.53 -9.96
N ALA A 57 -11.90 2.19 -10.93
CA ALA A 57 -12.34 1.48 -12.14
C ALA A 57 -13.02 0.14 -11.79
N HIS A 58 -12.38 -0.66 -10.94
CA HIS A 58 -12.90 -1.94 -10.50
C HIS A 58 -14.26 -1.80 -9.80
N LYS A 59 -14.41 -0.83 -8.88
CA LYS A 59 -15.68 -0.61 -8.17
C LYS A 59 -16.78 -0.08 -9.09
N LEU A 60 -16.47 0.80 -10.03
CA LEU A 60 -17.43 1.28 -11.02
C LEU A 60 -17.93 0.14 -11.92
N LEU A 61 -17.01 -0.61 -12.54
CA LEU A 61 -17.35 -1.73 -13.43
C LEU A 61 -17.99 -2.92 -12.70
N SER A 62 -17.76 -3.06 -11.39
CA SER A 62 -18.44 -4.08 -10.59
C SER A 62 -19.88 -3.71 -10.22
N ARG A 63 -20.23 -2.42 -10.27
CA ARG A 63 -21.62 -1.96 -10.08
C ARG A 63 -22.37 -1.87 -11.39
N ASP A 64 -21.71 -1.44 -12.45
CA ASP A 64 -22.28 -1.30 -13.77
C ASP A 64 -21.22 -1.58 -14.85
N ALA A 65 -21.32 -2.76 -15.47
CA ALA A 65 -20.41 -3.20 -16.51
C ALA A 65 -20.66 -2.53 -17.87
N SER A 66 -21.74 -1.74 -18.02
CA SER A 66 -22.02 -1.01 -19.25
C SER A 66 -21.24 0.32 -19.36
N LEU A 67 -20.60 0.75 -18.26
CA LEU A 67 -19.84 1.98 -18.21
C LEU A 67 -18.60 1.93 -19.12
N SER A 68 -18.46 2.94 -19.96
CA SER A 68 -17.26 3.16 -20.78
C SER A 68 -16.19 3.87 -19.95
N ILE A 69 -15.11 3.15 -19.60
CA ILE A 69 -14.02 3.69 -18.76
C ILE A 69 -12.69 3.61 -19.50
N LEU A 70 -11.94 4.71 -19.49
CA LEU A 70 -10.56 4.79 -19.97
C LEU A 70 -9.63 5.15 -18.81
N ILE A 71 -8.61 4.31 -18.56
CA ILE A 71 -7.45 4.68 -17.74
C ILE A 71 -6.28 5.06 -18.66
N VAL A 72 -5.69 6.22 -18.41
CA VAL A 72 -4.44 6.67 -19.06
C VAL A 72 -3.31 6.72 -18.03
N GLU A 73 -2.18 6.11 -18.37
CA GLU A 73 -0.99 6.01 -17.51
C GLU A 73 0.24 6.52 -18.27
N ALA A 74 0.96 7.46 -17.66
CA ALA A 74 2.11 8.12 -18.27
C ALA A 74 3.28 7.16 -18.52
N ARG A 75 3.47 6.15 -17.65
CA ARG A 75 4.52 5.13 -17.77
C ARG A 75 3.89 3.74 -17.97
N THR A 76 4.44 2.72 -17.30
CA THR A 76 3.84 1.37 -17.23
C THR A 76 2.76 1.29 -16.15
N ALA A 77 1.84 0.33 -16.32
CA ALA A 77 0.74 0.09 -15.39
C ALA A 77 1.25 -0.06 -13.94
N ALA A 78 0.61 0.60 -12.98
CA ALA A 78 0.93 0.57 -11.55
C ALA A 78 2.38 0.95 -11.17
N SER A 79 3.14 1.58 -12.06
CA SER A 79 4.58 1.83 -11.89
C SER A 79 4.96 2.97 -10.94
N GLY A 80 3.97 3.72 -10.46
CA GLY A 80 4.11 4.82 -9.49
C GLY A 80 4.31 4.34 -8.05
N ALA A 81 3.93 5.17 -7.08
CA ALA A 81 4.09 4.86 -5.65
C ALA A 81 3.41 3.54 -5.24
N SER A 82 2.28 3.19 -5.87
CA SER A 82 1.54 1.97 -5.58
C SER A 82 2.38 0.70 -5.84
N GLY A 83 3.09 0.60 -6.96
CA GLY A 83 3.96 -0.54 -7.25
C GLY A 83 5.38 -0.43 -6.66
N ARG A 84 5.61 0.45 -5.67
CA ARG A 84 6.95 0.75 -5.12
C ARG A 84 7.01 0.84 -3.59
N ASN A 85 5.86 0.74 -2.91
CA ASN A 85 5.79 0.88 -1.46
C ASN A 85 6.32 -0.38 -0.73
N GLY A 86 6.42 -0.34 0.60
CA GLY A 86 7.02 -1.42 1.40
C GLY A 86 6.20 -2.72 1.50
N GLY A 87 5.01 -2.80 0.90
CA GLY A 87 4.15 -3.99 0.97
C GLY A 87 3.47 -4.20 2.32
N HIS A 88 3.64 -3.28 3.28
CA HIS A 88 2.99 -3.34 4.58
C HIS A 88 1.50 -3.00 4.47
N TYR A 89 0.67 -3.85 5.06
CA TYR A 89 -0.77 -3.68 5.05
C TYR A 89 -1.34 -3.90 6.45
N ARG A 90 -1.45 -2.81 7.22
CA ARG A 90 -1.71 -2.87 8.66
C ARG A 90 -2.56 -1.68 9.10
N PRO A 91 -3.40 -1.82 10.15
CA PRO A 91 -4.11 -0.70 10.76
C PRO A 91 -3.17 0.08 11.71
N GLY A 92 -2.10 0.61 11.12
CA GLY A 92 -0.93 1.09 11.84
C GLY A 92 -0.99 2.55 12.27
N TRP A 93 -2.04 3.32 11.97
CA TRP A 93 -2.15 4.73 12.34
C TRP A 93 -2.78 4.95 13.72
N TRP A 94 -2.93 3.89 14.52
CA TRP A 94 -3.34 3.97 15.92
C TRP A 94 -2.51 4.98 16.73
N PHE A 95 -1.20 5.09 16.45
CA PHE A 95 -0.30 6.02 17.14
C PHE A 95 -0.57 7.50 16.80
N ASN A 96 -1.37 7.79 15.77
CA ASN A 96 -1.84 9.13 15.44
C ASN A 96 -3.22 9.46 16.04
N PHE A 97 -3.85 8.52 16.76
CA PHE A 97 -5.21 8.70 17.27
C PHE A 97 -5.35 9.94 18.15
N LYS A 98 -4.43 10.16 19.09
CA LYS A 98 -4.41 11.36 19.95
C LYS A 98 -4.36 12.65 19.13
N ARG A 99 -3.48 12.71 18.12
CA ARG A 99 -3.38 13.86 17.22
C ARG A 99 -4.69 14.14 16.48
N TYR A 100 -5.35 13.10 15.96
CA TYR A 100 -6.63 13.24 15.27
C TYR A 100 -7.74 13.68 16.21
N HIS A 101 -7.76 13.11 17.42
CA HIS A 101 -8.69 13.48 18.47
C HIS A 101 -8.55 14.96 18.84
N GLU A 102 -7.32 15.45 19.03
CA GLU A 102 -7.04 16.84 19.39
C GLU A 102 -7.29 17.82 18.24
N THR A 103 -7.00 17.42 16.99
CA THR A 103 -7.09 18.33 15.82
C THR A 103 -8.50 18.40 15.24
N PHE A 104 -9.20 17.26 15.17
CA PHE A 104 -10.47 17.14 14.46
C PHE A 104 -11.65 16.74 15.36
N GLY A 105 -11.39 16.45 16.64
CA GLY A 105 -12.39 15.98 17.59
C GLY A 105 -12.55 14.46 17.60
N GLU A 106 -13.26 13.96 18.61
CA GLU A 106 -13.43 12.53 18.87
C GLU A 106 -14.16 11.80 17.72
N ASP A 107 -15.24 12.37 17.20
CA ASP A 107 -16.04 11.73 16.14
C ASP A 107 -15.20 11.44 14.89
N GLU A 108 -14.39 12.40 14.45
CA GLU A 108 -13.51 12.23 13.29
C GLU A 108 -12.35 11.27 13.61
N ALA A 109 -11.78 11.29 14.82
CA ALA A 109 -10.77 10.32 15.22
C ALA A 109 -11.29 8.87 15.19
N VAL A 110 -12.51 8.64 15.67
CA VAL A 110 -13.18 7.34 15.60
C VAL A 110 -13.48 6.96 14.15
N ARG A 111 -13.90 7.93 13.31
CA ARG A 111 -14.13 7.71 11.88
C ARG A 111 -12.86 7.29 11.16
N PHE A 112 -11.72 7.93 11.42
CA PHE A 112 -10.43 7.52 10.87
C PHE A 112 -10.03 6.10 11.31
N ALA A 113 -10.22 5.78 12.59
CA ALA A 113 -9.93 4.43 13.10
C ALA A 113 -10.81 3.36 12.41
N ARG A 114 -12.11 3.62 12.24
CA ARG A 114 -13.02 2.72 11.50
C ARG A 114 -12.58 2.56 10.04
N LEU A 115 -12.27 3.66 9.37
CA LEU A 115 -11.87 3.66 7.97
C LEU A 115 -10.62 2.82 7.75
N GLU A 116 -9.62 2.98 8.62
CA GLU A 116 -8.37 2.22 8.53
C GLU A 116 -8.61 0.70 8.71
N GLU A 117 -9.31 0.33 9.77
CA GLU A 117 -9.63 -1.06 10.10
C GLU A 117 -10.51 -1.72 9.01
N GLN A 118 -11.48 -0.97 8.49
CA GLN A 118 -12.34 -1.44 7.41
C GLN A 118 -11.57 -1.60 6.11
N ASN A 119 -10.69 -0.65 5.76
CA ASN A 119 -9.86 -0.76 4.58
C ASN A 119 -9.04 -2.05 4.63
N VAL A 120 -8.36 -2.33 5.76
CA VAL A 120 -7.57 -3.56 5.95
C VAL A 120 -8.39 -4.82 5.70
N ARG A 121 -9.61 -4.88 6.22
CA ARG A 121 -10.52 -6.00 5.95
C ARG A 121 -10.94 -6.07 4.49
N ASP A 122 -11.32 -4.94 3.89
CA ASP A 122 -11.82 -4.90 2.51
C ASP A 122 -10.79 -5.46 1.51
N ILE A 123 -9.50 -5.18 1.69
CA ILE A 123 -8.47 -5.75 0.80
C ILE A 123 -8.18 -7.22 1.13
N ALA A 124 -8.20 -7.63 2.40
CA ALA A 124 -8.06 -9.04 2.76
C ALA A 124 -9.21 -9.88 2.16
N ASP A 125 -10.44 -9.37 2.28
CA ASP A 125 -11.63 -9.96 1.68
C ASP A 125 -11.55 -9.93 0.14
N PHE A 126 -11.06 -8.84 -0.46
CA PHE A 126 -10.84 -8.78 -1.92
C PHE A 126 -9.85 -9.85 -2.38
N VAL A 127 -8.71 -9.99 -1.70
CA VAL A 127 -7.70 -11.00 -2.02
C VAL A 127 -8.28 -12.41 -1.88
N GLY A 128 -9.00 -12.69 -0.80
CA GLY A 128 -9.65 -13.97 -0.55
C GLY A 128 -10.76 -14.29 -1.57
N ASN A 129 -11.69 -13.36 -1.79
CA ASN A 129 -12.85 -13.57 -2.66
C ASN A 129 -12.48 -13.69 -4.13
N HIS A 130 -11.41 -13.01 -4.58
CA HIS A 130 -10.96 -13.04 -5.98
C HIS A 130 -9.73 -13.91 -6.20
N GLN A 131 -9.24 -14.60 -5.16
CA GLN A 131 -8.08 -15.50 -5.25
C GLN A 131 -6.85 -14.80 -5.85
N VAL A 132 -6.59 -13.58 -5.37
CA VAL A 132 -5.54 -12.72 -5.91
C VAL A 132 -4.16 -13.26 -5.57
N ILE A 133 -3.35 -13.54 -6.58
CA ILE A 133 -1.96 -13.98 -6.41
C ILE A 133 -1.05 -12.76 -6.26
N CYS A 134 -0.91 -12.25 -5.03
CA CYS A 134 -0.09 -11.08 -4.72
C CYS A 134 0.79 -11.25 -3.48
N ASP A 135 1.28 -12.47 -3.21
CA ASP A 135 2.11 -12.78 -2.03
C ASP A 135 1.48 -12.30 -0.71
N PHE A 136 0.15 -12.37 -0.61
CA PHE A 136 -0.57 -11.92 0.58
C PHE A 136 -0.29 -12.86 1.75
N GLN A 137 0.14 -12.31 2.88
CA GLN A 137 0.46 -13.07 4.07
C GLN A 137 -0.15 -12.43 5.31
N ASP A 138 -0.73 -13.28 6.14
CA ASP A 138 -1.12 -12.99 7.50
C ASP A 138 0.11 -12.94 8.40
N VAL A 139 0.40 -11.77 8.96
CA VAL A 139 1.57 -11.52 9.81
C VAL A 139 1.17 -10.89 11.13
N GLU A 140 2.10 -10.86 12.07
CA GLU A 140 2.06 -9.92 13.19
C GLU A 140 2.90 -8.69 12.79
N THR A 141 2.55 -7.49 13.24
CA THR A 141 3.41 -6.32 13.12
C THR A 141 3.80 -5.81 14.49
N ALA A 142 4.98 -5.18 14.58
CA ALA A 142 5.46 -4.52 15.78
C ALA A 142 5.84 -3.06 15.51
N ASP A 143 5.32 -2.17 16.35
CA ASP A 143 5.85 -0.82 16.53
C ASP A 143 6.79 -0.84 17.74
N VAL A 144 8.09 -0.57 17.52
CA VAL A 144 9.16 -0.72 18.53
C VAL A 144 9.69 0.62 19.01
N TYR A 145 10.03 0.71 20.30
CA TYR A 145 10.44 1.94 20.96
C TYR A 145 11.78 1.77 21.67
N PHE A 146 12.72 2.69 21.41
CA PHE A 146 14.07 2.69 21.98
C PHE A 146 14.24 3.65 23.16
N THR A 147 13.32 4.57 23.37
CA THR A 147 13.38 5.54 24.46
C THR A 147 12.15 5.42 25.36
N HIS A 148 12.36 5.58 26.67
CA HIS A 148 11.26 5.55 27.65
C HIS A 148 10.22 6.65 27.38
N GLU A 149 10.64 7.80 26.87
CA GLU A 149 9.74 8.90 26.51
C GLU A 149 8.79 8.52 25.36
N ALA A 150 9.34 7.99 24.25
CA ALA A 150 8.51 7.57 23.12
C ALA A 150 7.59 6.40 23.51
N TRP A 151 8.07 5.52 24.39
CA TRP A 151 7.27 4.43 24.93
C TRP A 151 6.10 4.91 25.80
N ALA A 152 6.34 5.85 26.71
CA ALA A 152 5.30 6.43 27.54
C ALA A 152 4.22 7.12 26.70
N LYS A 153 4.62 7.88 25.68
CA LYS A 153 3.71 8.51 24.71
C LYS A 153 2.86 7.47 23.97
N ALA A 154 3.47 6.36 23.53
CA ALA A 154 2.75 5.28 22.87
C ALA A 154 1.68 4.64 23.75
N LEU A 155 2.01 4.39 25.03
CA LEU A 155 1.06 3.86 26.00
C LEU A 155 -0.11 4.82 26.27
N GLU A 156 0.16 6.12 26.35
CA GLU A 156 -0.86 7.16 26.49
C GLU A 156 -1.83 7.15 25.30
N VAL A 157 -1.30 7.18 24.07
CA VAL A 157 -2.12 7.16 22.85
C VAL A 157 -2.95 5.88 22.76
N LYS A 158 -2.34 4.73 23.09
CA LYS A 158 -3.03 3.43 23.11
C LYS A 158 -4.19 3.46 24.10
N SER A 159 -3.94 3.91 25.34
CA SER A 159 -4.96 3.99 26.39
C SER A 159 -6.11 4.92 26.00
N LEU A 160 -5.81 6.09 25.44
CA LEU A 160 -6.83 7.03 24.95
C LEU A 160 -7.69 6.37 23.86
N ARG A 161 -7.05 5.78 22.84
CA ARG A 161 -7.75 5.09 21.75
C ARG A 161 -8.65 3.98 22.29
N GLU A 162 -8.14 3.11 23.15
CA GLU A 162 -8.92 1.99 23.70
C GLU A 162 -10.12 2.46 24.52
N ASN A 163 -9.95 3.50 25.33
CA ASN A 163 -11.05 4.07 26.13
C ASN A 163 -12.15 4.66 25.23
N VAL A 164 -11.78 5.46 24.24
CA VAL A 164 -12.74 6.07 23.30
C VAL A 164 -13.43 5.00 22.45
N LEU A 165 -12.69 4.04 21.89
CA LEU A 165 -13.28 3.01 21.03
C LEU A 165 -14.21 2.06 21.80
N LYS A 166 -13.93 1.84 23.09
CA LYS A 166 -14.82 1.06 23.97
C LYS A 166 -16.18 1.74 24.18
N THR A 167 -16.22 3.05 24.35
CA THR A 167 -17.48 3.80 24.56
C THR A 167 -18.24 4.04 23.26
N ARG A 168 -17.54 4.03 22.12
CA ARG A 168 -18.10 4.28 20.78
C ARG A 168 -18.35 3.03 19.95
N GLN A 169 -18.23 1.84 20.55
CA GLN A 169 -18.30 0.57 19.83
C GLN A 169 -19.68 0.31 19.21
N SER A 170 -19.69 0.03 17.91
CA SER A 170 -20.85 -0.49 17.18
C SER A 170 -20.78 -2.01 17.06
N ALA A 171 -21.94 -2.66 16.87
CA ALA A 171 -22.03 -4.11 16.61
C ALA A 171 -21.26 -4.57 15.36
N THR A 172 -20.98 -3.65 14.43
CA THR A 172 -20.23 -3.93 13.19
C THR A 172 -18.73 -3.67 13.32
N ASP A 173 -18.29 -3.03 14.41
CA ASP A 173 -16.89 -2.69 14.61
C ASP A 173 -16.08 -3.95 14.99
N ARG A 174 -14.98 -4.17 14.26
CA ARG A 174 -14.00 -5.23 14.53
C ARG A 174 -12.64 -4.60 14.76
N TRP A 175 -12.37 -4.22 16.00
CA TRP A 175 -11.11 -3.56 16.38
C TRP A 175 -9.98 -4.58 16.53
N VAL A 176 -8.84 -4.30 15.90
CA VAL A 176 -7.64 -5.11 16.14
C VAL A 176 -7.12 -4.83 17.56
N LYS A 177 -6.92 -5.91 18.31
CA LYS A 177 -6.33 -5.85 19.65
C LYS A 177 -4.83 -5.55 19.53
N HIS A 178 -4.40 -4.52 20.27
CA HIS A 178 -3.00 -4.13 20.37
C HIS A 178 -2.41 -4.69 21.67
N GLU A 179 -1.35 -5.48 21.55
CA GLU A 179 -0.65 -6.10 22.68
C GLU A 179 0.60 -5.30 23.04
N THR A 180 0.87 -5.20 24.35
CA THR A 180 1.94 -4.37 24.89
C THR A 180 3.02 -5.26 25.48
N HIS A 181 4.27 -5.05 25.07
CA HIS A 181 5.45 -5.72 25.63
C HIS A 181 6.36 -4.66 26.26
N ASN A 182 6.84 -4.90 27.48
CA ASN A 182 7.64 -3.94 28.25
C ASN A 182 9.04 -4.48 28.56
N GLY A 183 10.06 -3.61 28.50
CA GLY A 183 11.42 -3.88 28.98
C GLY A 183 11.99 -5.21 28.47
N ALA A 184 12.42 -6.07 29.40
CA ALA A 184 12.99 -7.38 29.08
C ALA A 184 12.02 -8.30 28.31
N ALA A 185 10.70 -8.19 28.56
CA ALA A 185 9.71 -8.97 27.81
C ALA A 185 9.63 -8.50 26.35
N ALA A 186 9.71 -7.19 26.09
CA ALA A 186 9.78 -6.66 24.73
C ALA A 186 11.03 -7.15 24.01
N GLN A 187 12.19 -7.07 24.65
CA GLN A 187 13.45 -7.55 24.08
C GLN A 187 13.42 -9.05 23.80
N SER A 188 12.85 -9.86 24.70
CA SER A 188 12.73 -11.30 24.50
C SER A 188 11.76 -11.64 23.35
N TYR A 189 10.62 -10.93 23.28
CA TYR A 189 9.58 -11.18 22.29
C TYR A 189 9.99 -10.74 20.88
N ILE A 190 10.54 -9.53 20.76
CA ILE A 190 10.93 -8.91 19.49
C ILE A 190 12.35 -9.28 19.10
N GLY A 191 13.23 -9.62 20.05
CA GLY A 191 14.66 -9.92 19.88
C GLY A 191 15.49 -8.82 19.21
N ILE A 192 15.08 -7.56 19.40
CA ILE A 192 15.92 -6.39 19.12
C ILE A 192 16.53 -5.91 20.44
N PRO A 193 17.86 -5.92 20.60
CA PRO A 193 18.52 -5.39 21.78
C PRO A 193 18.25 -3.89 21.98
N GLY A 194 18.13 -3.45 23.23
CA GLY A 194 18.03 -2.03 23.57
C GLY A 194 16.66 -1.39 23.39
N ILE A 195 15.64 -2.12 22.91
CA ILE A 195 14.27 -1.62 22.95
C ILE A 195 13.75 -1.59 24.39
N VAL A 196 12.92 -0.60 24.71
CA VAL A 196 12.30 -0.42 26.03
C VAL A 196 10.83 -0.87 26.04
N GLY A 197 10.21 -0.99 24.86
CA GLY A 197 8.83 -1.42 24.71
C GLY A 197 8.44 -1.67 23.25
N ALA A 198 7.35 -2.41 23.07
CA ALA A 198 6.76 -2.67 21.76
C ALA A 198 5.25 -2.79 21.84
N VAL A 199 4.55 -2.34 20.81
CA VAL A 199 3.14 -2.66 20.58
C VAL A 199 3.04 -3.62 19.40
N THR A 200 2.38 -4.76 19.57
CA THR A 200 2.17 -5.74 18.49
C THR A 200 0.70 -5.98 18.19
N TYR A 201 0.40 -6.32 16.94
CA TYR A 201 -0.97 -6.56 16.48
C TYR A 201 -0.99 -7.34 15.15
N PRO A 202 -2.09 -8.06 14.85
CA PRO A 202 -2.32 -8.66 13.53
C PRO A 202 -2.23 -7.64 12.38
N ALA A 203 -1.60 -8.04 11.30
CA ALA A 203 -1.42 -7.27 10.08
C ALA A 203 -1.25 -8.20 8.88
N HIS A 204 -1.01 -7.61 7.70
CA HIS A 204 -0.71 -8.34 6.49
C HIS A 204 0.48 -7.73 5.76
N THR A 205 1.10 -8.54 4.91
CA THR A 205 2.02 -8.07 3.87
C THR A 205 1.55 -8.56 2.52
N GLN A 206 1.91 -7.84 1.46
CA GLN A 206 1.59 -8.21 0.09
C GLN A 206 2.56 -7.58 -0.90
N ASN A 207 2.68 -8.17 -2.08
CA ASN A 207 3.24 -7.54 -3.26
C ASN A 207 2.23 -6.50 -3.78
N PRO A 208 2.49 -5.19 -3.60
CA PRO A 208 1.50 -4.16 -3.91
C PRO A 208 1.37 -3.94 -5.42
N TYR A 209 2.38 -4.30 -6.21
CA TYR A 209 2.34 -4.21 -7.67
C TYR A 209 1.38 -5.26 -8.24
N LEU A 210 1.50 -6.51 -7.81
CA LEU A 210 0.64 -7.60 -8.26
C LEU A 210 -0.82 -7.40 -7.84
N LEU A 211 -1.09 -6.88 -6.63
CA LEU A 211 -2.44 -6.53 -6.19
C LEU A 211 -3.11 -5.56 -7.17
N VAL A 212 -2.44 -4.45 -7.49
CA VAL A 212 -2.99 -3.42 -8.38
C VAL A 212 -3.14 -3.96 -9.80
N CYS A 213 -2.14 -4.70 -10.29
CA CYS A 213 -2.21 -5.30 -11.61
C CYS A 213 -3.37 -6.30 -11.76
N HIS A 214 -3.65 -7.10 -10.73
CA HIS A 214 -4.79 -8.01 -10.73
C HIS A 214 -6.11 -7.25 -10.79
N MET A 215 -6.25 -6.19 -9.99
CA MET A 215 -7.45 -5.35 -9.99
C MET A 215 -7.69 -4.67 -11.36
N LEU A 216 -6.61 -4.28 -12.05
CA LEU A 216 -6.66 -3.78 -13.43
C LEU A 216 -7.06 -4.88 -14.42
N GLN A 217 -6.49 -6.09 -14.33
CA GLN A 217 -6.87 -7.23 -15.18
C GLN A 217 -8.37 -7.56 -15.07
N MET A 218 -8.88 -7.68 -13.84
CA MET A 218 -10.31 -7.90 -13.63
C MET A 218 -11.18 -6.79 -14.24
N SER A 219 -10.66 -5.56 -14.30
CA SER A 219 -11.36 -4.44 -14.93
C SER A 219 -11.28 -4.51 -16.46
N LEU A 220 -10.14 -4.96 -17.02
CA LEU A 220 -9.97 -5.22 -18.45
C LEU A 220 -10.94 -6.30 -18.93
N ASP A 221 -11.12 -7.37 -18.16
CA ASP A 221 -12.09 -8.44 -18.45
C ASP A 221 -13.55 -7.93 -18.48
N LYS A 222 -13.81 -6.77 -17.86
CA LYS A 222 -15.11 -6.08 -17.87
C LYS A 222 -15.20 -4.94 -18.88
N GLY A 223 -14.24 -4.81 -19.80
CA GLY A 223 -14.27 -3.82 -20.88
C GLY A 223 -13.56 -2.50 -20.60
N LEU A 224 -12.76 -2.41 -19.53
CA LEU A 224 -11.88 -1.25 -19.32
C LEU A 224 -10.94 -1.05 -20.52
N ASN A 225 -10.81 0.20 -20.97
CA ASN A 225 -9.71 0.58 -21.86
C ASN A 225 -8.54 1.10 -21.01
N LEU A 226 -7.39 0.42 -21.04
CA LEU A 226 -6.16 0.87 -20.40
C LEU A 226 -5.15 1.27 -21.47
N GLN A 227 -4.60 2.48 -21.32
CA GLN A 227 -3.58 3.03 -22.21
C GLN A 227 -2.36 3.45 -21.40
N THR A 228 -1.37 2.54 -21.33
CA THR A 228 -0.05 2.85 -20.77
C THR A 228 0.81 3.64 -21.76
N ASN A 229 1.90 4.22 -21.26
CA ASN A 229 2.82 5.07 -22.02
C ASN A 229 2.04 6.16 -22.77
N THR A 230 1.14 6.84 -22.05
CA THR A 230 0.25 7.90 -22.54
C THR A 230 0.14 8.98 -21.46
N THR A 231 0.90 10.05 -21.63
CA THR A 231 1.02 11.12 -20.63
C THR A 231 -0.08 12.15 -20.84
N VAL A 232 -0.97 12.31 -19.86
CA VAL A 232 -1.89 13.45 -19.81
C VAL A 232 -1.11 14.71 -19.52
N THR A 233 -1.26 15.74 -20.34
CA THR A 233 -0.58 17.03 -20.20
C THR A 233 -1.51 18.14 -19.75
N ARG A 234 -2.82 18.00 -20.01
CA ARG A 234 -3.83 18.99 -19.62
C ARG A 234 -5.21 18.37 -19.47
N VAL A 235 -5.97 18.85 -18.49
CA VAL A 235 -7.39 18.56 -18.31
C VAL A 235 -8.17 19.88 -18.33
N ALA A 236 -9.18 19.98 -19.18
CA ALA A 236 -10.01 21.18 -19.29
C ALA A 236 -11.46 20.81 -19.56
N LYS A 237 -12.39 21.53 -18.94
CA LYS A 237 -13.80 21.40 -19.25
C LYS A 237 -14.11 22.23 -20.50
N VAL A 238 -14.76 21.62 -21.49
CA VAL A 238 -15.18 22.25 -22.75
C VAL A 238 -16.67 21.94 -22.93
N HIS A 239 -17.52 22.96 -22.78
CA HIS A 239 -18.97 22.80 -22.65
C HIS A 239 -19.33 21.82 -21.50
N ASP A 240 -20.11 20.77 -21.80
CA ASP A 240 -20.58 19.78 -20.83
C ASP A 240 -19.65 18.56 -20.68
N LYS A 241 -18.53 18.54 -21.40
CA LYS A 241 -17.56 17.43 -21.36
C LYS A 241 -16.19 17.90 -20.92
N TRP A 242 -15.36 16.96 -20.50
CA TRP A 242 -13.96 17.16 -20.21
C TRP A 242 -13.12 16.72 -21.40
N ASN A 243 -12.21 17.58 -21.83
CA ASN A 243 -11.13 17.25 -22.74
C ASN A 243 -9.88 16.90 -21.91
N VAL A 244 -9.34 15.72 -22.14
CA VAL A 244 -8.09 15.24 -21.54
C VAL A 244 -7.07 15.13 -22.65
N GLN A 245 -6.14 16.09 -22.68
CA GLN A 245 -5.08 16.17 -23.68
C GLN A 245 -3.91 15.29 -23.25
N THR A 246 -3.39 14.51 -24.20
CA THR A 246 -2.25 13.62 -24.00
C THR A 246 -1.19 13.85 -25.08
N ASP A 247 -0.01 13.28 -24.88
CA ASP A 247 1.05 13.15 -25.90
C ASP A 247 0.63 12.32 -27.13
N ARG A 248 -0.50 11.60 -27.08
CA ARG A 248 -1.02 10.76 -28.17
C ARG A 248 -2.37 11.23 -28.73
N GLY A 249 -2.81 12.43 -28.37
CA GLY A 249 -4.08 13.01 -28.81
C GLY A 249 -5.01 13.38 -27.65
N THR A 250 -6.21 13.85 -27.99
CA THR A 250 -7.21 14.30 -27.00
C THR A 250 -8.37 13.31 -26.94
N VAL A 251 -8.74 12.90 -25.73
CA VAL A 251 -9.93 12.07 -25.45
C VAL A 251 -10.93 12.87 -24.63
N GLN A 252 -12.20 12.49 -24.74
CA GLN A 252 -13.30 13.20 -24.07
C GLN A 252 -14.02 12.31 -23.08
N ALA A 253 -14.48 12.90 -21.97
CA ALA A 253 -15.36 12.19 -21.04
C ALA A 253 -16.38 13.07 -20.33
N SER A 254 -17.46 12.46 -19.86
CA SER A 254 -18.43 13.10 -18.98
C SER A 254 -17.83 13.43 -17.61
N ARG A 255 -16.93 12.57 -17.10
CA ARG A 255 -16.26 12.75 -15.80
C ARG A 255 -14.78 12.41 -15.89
N VAL A 256 -13.96 13.16 -15.15
CA VAL A 256 -12.50 12.89 -15.02
C VAL A 256 -12.15 12.67 -13.56
N ILE A 257 -11.33 11.65 -13.30
CA ILE A 257 -10.82 11.31 -11.98
C ILE A 257 -9.30 11.39 -12.01
N LEU A 258 -8.73 12.30 -11.21
CA LEU A 258 -7.29 12.42 -11.06
C LEU A 258 -6.81 11.46 -9.97
N ALA A 259 -6.14 10.38 -10.37
CA ALA A 259 -5.54 9.37 -9.50
C ALA A 259 -4.00 9.38 -9.62
N THR A 260 -3.42 10.58 -9.74
CA THR A 260 -2.01 10.80 -10.09
C THR A 260 -1.08 11.02 -8.90
N ASN A 261 -1.56 10.82 -7.65
CA ASN A 261 -0.77 10.99 -6.43
C ASN A 261 -0.07 12.37 -6.41
N GLY A 262 1.24 12.43 -6.11
CA GLY A 262 2.03 13.67 -6.08
C GLY A 262 2.10 14.44 -7.39
N TYR A 263 1.68 13.86 -8.53
CA TYR A 263 1.68 14.54 -9.83
C TYR A 263 0.39 15.34 -10.09
N THR A 264 -0.54 15.40 -9.14
CA THR A 264 -1.84 16.08 -9.32
C THR A 264 -1.70 17.58 -9.61
N ASN A 265 -0.72 18.26 -9.02
CA ASN A 265 -0.52 19.70 -9.21
C ASN A 265 -0.30 20.06 -10.69
N ALA A 266 0.37 19.21 -11.47
CA ALA A 266 0.61 19.46 -12.89
C ALA A 266 -0.68 19.47 -13.73
N LEU A 267 -1.76 18.84 -13.23
CA LEU A 267 -3.03 18.71 -13.94
C LEU A 267 -4.17 19.53 -13.31
N HIS A 268 -3.97 20.05 -12.10
CA HIS A 268 -5.00 20.78 -11.37
C HIS A 268 -4.47 22.13 -10.85
N PRO A 269 -4.55 23.22 -11.66
CA PRO A 269 -3.98 24.52 -11.31
C PRO A 269 -4.49 25.08 -9.98
N GLY A 270 -5.76 24.85 -9.65
CA GLY A 270 -6.33 25.31 -8.37
C GLY A 270 -5.77 24.59 -7.14
N LEU A 271 -5.18 23.40 -7.29
CA LEU A 271 -4.51 22.67 -6.20
C LEU A 271 -3.03 23.04 -6.17
N ALA A 272 -2.41 23.23 -7.34
CA ALA A 272 -1.06 23.75 -7.43
C ALA A 272 -0.92 25.11 -6.73
N ALA A 273 -1.93 25.98 -6.85
CA ALA A 273 -1.95 27.31 -6.24
C ALA A 273 -2.05 27.30 -4.70
N THR A 274 -2.44 26.18 -4.07
CA THR A 274 -2.59 26.13 -2.59
C THR A 274 -1.35 25.58 -1.88
N GLU A 275 -0.36 25.07 -2.63
CA GLU A 275 0.80 24.34 -2.08
C GLU A 275 0.45 23.14 -1.17
N PHE A 276 -0.83 22.73 -1.17
CA PHE A 276 -1.34 21.68 -0.28
C PHE A 276 -0.68 20.31 -0.52
N LEU A 277 -0.31 20.03 -1.77
CA LEU A 277 0.30 18.76 -2.17
C LEU A 277 1.76 18.98 -2.53
N THR A 278 2.68 18.45 -1.71
CA THR A 278 4.12 18.46 -1.98
C THR A 278 4.65 17.04 -2.10
N PRO A 279 5.18 16.61 -3.26
CA PRO A 279 5.78 15.29 -3.42
C PRO A 279 7.05 15.13 -2.58
N ALA A 280 7.11 14.05 -1.81
CA ALA A 280 8.30 13.68 -1.04
C ALA A 280 8.94 12.40 -1.60
N ARG A 281 10.27 12.31 -1.47
CA ARG A 281 11.04 11.13 -1.85
C ARG A 281 11.16 10.19 -0.65
N ALA A 282 10.73 8.95 -0.84
CA ALA A 282 10.94 7.86 0.09
C ALA A 282 11.75 6.74 -0.59
N GLN A 283 12.49 5.97 0.21
CA GLN A 283 13.29 4.84 -0.25
C GLN A 283 12.91 3.58 0.52
N VAL A 284 12.85 2.46 -0.19
CA VAL A 284 12.64 1.13 0.37
C VAL A 284 13.75 0.25 -0.19
N ALA A 285 14.38 -0.54 0.66
CA ALA A 285 15.40 -1.51 0.27
C ALA A 285 14.88 -2.93 0.49
N ALA A 286 14.99 -3.77 -0.53
CA ALA A 286 14.84 -5.21 -0.39
C ALA A 286 16.23 -5.81 -0.17
N VAL A 287 16.43 -6.48 0.96
CA VAL A 287 17.71 -7.06 1.34
C VAL A 287 17.54 -8.56 1.46
N ARG A 288 18.47 -9.33 0.88
CA ARG A 288 18.55 -10.78 1.13
C ARG A 288 19.25 -10.99 2.47
N PRO A 289 18.68 -11.78 3.41
CA PRO A 289 19.39 -12.16 4.62
C PRO A 289 20.78 -12.73 4.29
N GLY A 290 21.80 -12.32 5.04
CA GLY A 290 23.16 -12.85 4.86
C GLY A 290 23.23 -14.32 5.27
N SER A 291 24.19 -15.07 4.71
CA SER A 291 24.43 -16.49 5.02
C SER A 291 24.93 -16.75 6.44
N THR A 292 25.18 -15.71 7.22
CA THR A 292 25.62 -15.75 8.62
C THR A 292 24.48 -15.56 9.63
N ILE A 293 23.23 -15.39 9.15
CA ILE A 293 22.05 -15.35 10.02
C ILE A 293 21.57 -16.79 10.22
N ASP A 294 22.07 -17.45 11.27
CA ASP A 294 21.66 -18.80 11.66
C ASP A 294 20.13 -18.89 11.81
N GLY A 295 19.51 -19.86 11.13
CA GLY A 295 18.06 -20.11 11.21
C GLY A 295 17.19 -19.20 10.35
N SER A 296 17.73 -18.57 9.29
CA SER A 296 16.96 -17.76 8.36
C SER A 296 15.91 -18.61 7.60
N PRO A 297 14.61 -18.26 7.66
CA PRO A 297 13.57 -18.94 6.88
C PRO A 297 13.77 -18.86 5.36
N ALA A 298 14.62 -17.92 4.89
CA ALA A 298 15.03 -17.83 3.50
C ALA A 298 15.75 -19.10 3.01
N GLU A 299 16.30 -19.91 3.91
CA GLU A 299 16.85 -21.23 3.57
C GLU A 299 15.78 -22.32 3.47
N THR A 300 14.63 -22.17 4.14
CA THR A 300 13.61 -23.23 4.27
C THR A 300 12.39 -23.08 3.36
N GLU A 301 12.05 -21.89 2.87
CA GLU A 301 10.93 -21.70 1.93
C GLU A 301 11.41 -21.49 0.49
N ARG A 302 11.95 -22.55 -0.11
CA ARG A 302 12.01 -22.67 -1.57
C ARG A 302 10.63 -23.04 -2.09
N GLY A 303 9.80 -22.04 -2.39
CA GLY A 303 8.64 -22.25 -3.27
C GLY A 303 9.09 -22.76 -4.65
N PRO A 304 8.18 -23.29 -5.50
CA PRO A 304 8.51 -23.89 -6.79
C PRO A 304 9.25 -22.96 -7.78
N ARG A 305 9.35 -21.67 -7.46
CA ARG A 305 10.13 -20.66 -8.19
C ARG A 305 10.96 -19.80 -7.24
N GLY A 306 11.98 -20.39 -6.62
CA GLY A 306 13.33 -19.83 -6.37
C GLY A 306 13.57 -18.39 -5.88
N HIS A 307 12.57 -17.63 -5.41
CA HIS A 307 12.75 -16.26 -4.94
C HIS A 307 12.50 -16.17 -3.43
N ALA A 308 13.55 -15.86 -2.67
CA ALA A 308 13.45 -15.48 -1.27
C ALA A 308 12.75 -14.10 -1.19
N HIS A 309 11.57 -14.05 -0.58
CA HIS A 309 10.81 -12.81 -0.41
C HIS A 309 11.46 -11.97 0.70
N GLY A 310 12.09 -10.87 0.27
CA GLY A 310 12.68 -9.87 1.16
C GLY A 310 11.62 -8.92 1.71
N GLY A 311 11.12 -9.26 2.89
CA GLY A 311 10.42 -8.38 3.81
C GLY A 311 10.48 -9.05 5.17
N LEU A 312 10.52 -8.27 6.23
CA LEU A 312 10.56 -8.69 7.63
C LEU A 312 11.94 -9.00 8.22
N LEU A 313 12.28 -8.24 9.26
CA LEU A 313 13.28 -8.61 10.24
C LEU A 313 12.70 -9.79 11.04
N HIS A 314 13.03 -11.01 10.62
CA HIS A 314 12.65 -12.22 11.32
C HIS A 314 13.49 -12.32 12.58
N VAL A 315 12.84 -12.37 13.74
CA VAL A 315 13.55 -12.63 14.99
C VAL A 315 13.13 -14.02 15.48
N PRO A 316 14.01 -15.03 15.38
CA PRO A 316 13.76 -16.32 15.98
C PRO A 316 13.83 -16.18 17.50
N SER A 317 12.77 -16.57 18.20
CA SER A 317 12.82 -16.83 19.63
C SER A 317 12.84 -18.34 19.90
N THR A 318 13.83 -18.76 20.69
CA THR A 318 14.03 -20.05 21.38
C THR A 318 14.84 -21.15 20.67
N TRP A 319 16.02 -21.43 21.26
CA TRP A 319 16.74 -22.69 21.21
C TRP A 319 16.37 -23.54 22.43
N PRO A 320 16.13 -24.85 22.30
CA PRO A 320 16.44 -25.80 23.37
C PRO A 320 17.78 -26.47 23.07
N GLN A 321 18.73 -26.34 23.99
CA GLN A 321 19.91 -27.19 24.02
C GLN A 321 19.48 -28.65 24.23
N GLY A 322 19.96 -29.57 23.38
CA GLY A 322 19.87 -31.01 23.65
C GLY A 322 19.60 -31.86 22.41
N ARG A 323 20.60 -32.63 21.96
CA ARG A 323 20.48 -33.64 20.91
C ARG A 323 19.41 -34.71 21.25
N ARG A 324 18.47 -34.95 20.34
CA ARG A 324 18.19 -36.26 19.68
C ARG A 324 17.00 -36.13 18.73
N ARG A 325 17.18 -36.65 17.50
CA ARG A 325 16.14 -36.71 16.45
C ARG A 325 14.95 -37.55 16.91
N ARG A 326 13.76 -36.95 17.03
CA ARG A 326 12.44 -37.60 16.85
C ARG A 326 11.45 -36.57 16.28
N ALA A 327 10.53 -37.05 15.45
CA ALA A 327 9.52 -36.28 14.75
C ALA A 327 8.67 -35.42 15.71
N ILE A 328 8.43 -34.16 15.35
CA ILE A 328 7.61 -33.21 16.11
C ILE A 328 6.24 -33.09 15.43
N PRO A 329 5.11 -33.16 16.17
CA PRO A 329 3.75 -32.99 15.62
C PRO A 329 3.49 -31.53 15.21
N LEU A 330 2.49 -31.31 14.34
CA LEU A 330 1.99 -29.97 14.01
C LEU A 330 1.46 -29.27 15.28
N SER A 331 2.25 -28.37 15.87
CA SER A 331 1.78 -27.40 16.86
C SER A 331 2.39 -26.02 16.61
N VAL A 332 1.52 -25.06 16.29
CA VAL A 332 1.70 -23.60 16.28
C VAL A 332 3.01 -23.09 15.64
N ARG A 333 3.04 -23.02 14.31
CA ARG A 333 3.96 -22.09 13.63
C ARG A 333 3.50 -20.66 13.95
N ARG A 334 4.34 -19.86 14.61
CA ARG A 334 4.09 -18.43 14.83
C ARG A 334 4.06 -17.71 13.48
N ARG A 335 3.17 -16.72 13.33
CA ARG A 335 3.07 -15.89 12.12
C ARG A 335 4.37 -15.09 11.92
N PRO A 336 4.76 -14.77 10.68
CA PRO A 336 5.90 -13.89 10.41
C PRO A 336 5.71 -12.52 11.11
N LEU A 337 6.80 -11.86 11.56
CA LEU A 337 6.75 -10.56 12.26
C LEU A 337 7.26 -9.38 11.40
N CYS A 338 6.40 -8.40 11.12
CA CYS A 338 6.69 -7.19 10.37
C CYS A 338 7.00 -5.99 11.28
N ILE A 339 8.27 -5.57 11.34
CA ILE A 339 8.74 -4.55 12.28
C ILE A 339 8.82 -3.17 11.61
N ARG A 340 8.31 -2.14 12.30
CA ARG A 340 8.56 -0.73 11.97
C ARG A 340 9.25 -0.02 13.15
N PRO A 341 10.45 0.52 12.95
CA PRO A 341 11.04 1.44 13.94
C PRO A 341 10.28 2.77 13.94
N ILE A 342 9.92 3.25 15.14
CA ILE A 342 9.38 4.60 15.34
C ILE A 342 10.50 5.48 15.87
N TYR A 343 10.98 6.39 15.03
CA TYR A 343 11.88 7.46 15.43
C TYR A 343 11.05 8.66 15.89
N PRO A 344 11.51 9.43 16.89
CA PRO A 344 10.89 10.72 17.20
C PRO A 344 10.92 11.60 15.94
N SER A 345 9.80 12.28 15.67
CA SER A 345 9.73 13.32 14.65
C SER A 345 10.82 14.36 14.93
N ILE A 346 11.68 14.64 13.95
CA ILE A 346 12.66 15.74 14.02
C ILE A 346 11.91 17.06 13.87
#